data_AF-A0A291N8K8-F1
#
_entry.id   AF-A0A291N8K8-F1
#
_cell.length_a   1.000
_cell.length_b   1.000
_cell.length_c   1.000
_cell.angle_alpha   90.00
_cell.angle_beta   90.00
_cell.angle_gamma   90.00
#
_symmetry.space_group_name_H-M   'P 1'
#
loop_
_entity.id
_entity.type
_entity.pdbx_description
1 polymer ?
#
loop_
_entity_poly.entity_id
_entity_poly.type
_entity_poly.pdbx_seq_one_letter_code
_entity_poly.pdbx_strand_id
1 'polypeptide(L)'
;MSVAVVGAAHKNPDGSNRRVEIDACMPGEMIDLIPEPENEFDPQAIAVYSCREVQIGYVKADRAARIGALLGTTEVRAVFQRAAQFGAWIRVAFDGDAPVLTDAMLDDRDEGAKGHQSLASDFYPDEIWPDD
;
A
#
# COMPACT_ATOMS: atom_id res chain seq x y z
N MET A 1 -6.79 -1.61 -9.69
CA MET A 1 -6.09 -2.82 -9.22
C MET A 1 -5.24 -2.51 -8.00
N SER A 2 -5.21 -3.36 -6.97
CA SER A 2 -4.30 -3.17 -5.82
C SER A 2 -2.97 -3.90 -6.05
N VAL A 3 -1.86 -3.23 -5.72
CA VAL A 3 -0.49 -3.67 -6.01
C VAL A 3 0.35 -3.53 -4.74
N ALA A 4 1.15 -4.56 -4.45
CA ALA A 4 2.05 -4.57 -3.32
C ALA A 4 3.34 -3.79 -3.63
N VAL A 5 3.73 -2.93 -2.70
CA VAL A 5 5.00 -2.22 -2.67
C VAL A 5 5.89 -2.85 -1.60
N VAL A 6 7.07 -3.30 -2.02
CA VAL A 6 8.04 -4.00 -1.18
C VAL A 6 9.33 -3.20 -1.03
N GLY A 7 10.20 -3.65 -0.13
CA GLY A 7 11.51 -3.04 0.07
C GLY A 7 11.52 -1.86 1.05
N ALA A 8 10.47 -1.72 1.85
CA ALA A 8 10.31 -0.67 2.88
C ALA A 8 11.36 -0.73 4.00
N ALA A 9 12.05 -1.86 4.17
CA ALA A 9 13.13 -2.01 5.16
C ALA A 9 14.47 -1.44 4.68
N HIS A 10 14.62 -1.16 3.39
CA HIS A 10 15.84 -0.58 2.84
C HIS A 10 15.81 0.95 2.99
N LYS A 11 17.00 1.55 3.17
CA LYS A 11 17.17 3.00 3.09
C LYS A 11 17.19 3.47 1.64
N ASN A 12 16.79 4.72 1.43
CA ASN A 12 16.98 5.40 0.17
C ASN A 12 18.45 5.84 -0.02
N PRO A 13 18.89 6.15 -1.26
CA PRO A 13 20.25 6.62 -1.54
C PRO A 13 20.64 7.89 -0.77
N ASP A 14 19.67 8.76 -0.48
CA ASP A 14 19.84 9.99 0.31
C ASP A 14 19.86 9.73 1.84
N GLY A 15 19.72 8.46 2.27
CA GLY A 15 19.70 8.05 3.66
C GLY A 15 18.32 8.11 4.33
N SER A 16 17.28 8.60 3.64
CA SER A 16 15.91 8.63 4.16
C SER A 16 15.36 7.21 4.35
N ASN A 17 14.38 7.08 5.25
CA ASN A 17 13.80 5.79 5.62
C ASN A 17 12.43 5.61 4.94
N ARG A 18 12.36 4.65 4.02
CA ARG A 18 11.14 4.29 3.29
C ARG A 18 9.96 3.98 4.21
N ARG A 19 10.21 3.31 5.35
CA ARG A 19 9.17 2.99 6.33
C ARG A 19 8.55 4.25 6.94
N VAL A 20 9.39 5.22 7.33
CA VAL A 20 8.93 6.47 7.92
C VAL A 20 8.05 7.23 6.94
N GLU A 21 8.42 7.24 5.66
CA GLU A 21 7.60 7.86 4.63
C GLU A 21 6.27 7.11 4.42
N ILE A 22 6.29 5.77 4.38
CA ILE A 22 5.05 4.96 4.29
C ILE A 22 4.10 5.27 5.44
N ASP A 23 4.61 5.34 6.67
CA ASP A 23 3.81 5.58 7.86
C ASP A 23 3.23 7.02 7.87
N ALA A 24 3.86 7.95 7.16
CA ALA A 24 3.37 9.31 6.96
C ALA A 24 2.36 9.44 5.80
N CYS A 25 2.25 8.43 4.93
CA CYS A 25 1.34 8.48 3.79
C CYS A 25 -0.12 8.29 4.21
N MET A 26 -1.00 9.07 3.59
CA MET A 26 -2.44 8.98 3.80
C MET A 26 -3.12 8.27 2.62
N PRO A 27 -4.16 7.45 2.86
CA PRO A 27 -4.92 6.84 1.77
C PRO A 27 -5.45 7.89 0.80
N GLY A 28 -5.27 7.64 -0.50
CA GLY A 28 -5.66 8.53 -1.59
C GLY A 28 -4.57 9.52 -2.02
N GLU A 29 -3.45 9.62 -1.29
CA GLU A 29 -2.32 10.42 -1.75
C GLU A 29 -1.75 9.89 -3.07
N MET A 30 -1.32 10.81 -3.93
CA MET A 30 -0.74 10.46 -5.23
C MET A 30 0.54 9.65 -5.07
N ILE A 31 0.72 8.68 -5.96
CA ILE A 31 1.90 7.82 -6.05
C ILE A 31 2.47 7.88 -7.46
N ASP A 32 3.77 8.11 -7.56
CA ASP A 32 4.50 8.06 -8.81
C ASP A 32 5.15 6.69 -9.01
N LEU A 33 5.04 6.18 -10.24
CA LEU A 33 5.61 4.91 -10.67
C LEU A 33 6.69 5.18 -11.71
N ILE A 34 7.94 4.90 -11.37
CA ILE A 34 9.09 5.20 -12.21
C ILE A 34 9.80 3.90 -12.59
N PRO A 35 9.75 3.46 -13.87
CA PRO A 35 10.53 2.33 -14.34
C PRO A 35 12.03 2.57 -14.21
N GLU A 36 12.77 1.56 -13.73
CA GLU A 36 14.23 1.58 -13.63
C GLU A 36 14.84 0.46 -14.52
N PRO A 37 14.87 0.63 -15.86
CA PRO A 37 15.38 -0.40 -16.77
C PRO A 37 16.88 -0.70 -16.60
N GLU A 38 17.62 0.22 -15.98
CA GLU A 38 19.06 0.09 -15.67
C GLU A 38 19.31 -0.39 -14.24
N ASN A 39 18.27 -0.82 -13.50
CA ASN A 39 18.45 -1.37 -12.17
C ASN A 39 19.31 -2.64 -12.22
N GLU A 40 20.36 -2.68 -11.39
CA GLU A 40 21.36 -3.76 -11.36
C GLU A 40 20.75 -5.14 -11.04
N PHE A 41 19.67 -5.17 -10.25
CA PHE A 41 19.07 -6.41 -9.76
C PHE A 41 17.89 -6.87 -10.62
N ASP A 42 17.09 -5.94 -11.13
CA ASP A 42 15.88 -6.25 -11.90
C ASP A 42 15.59 -5.16 -12.95
N PRO A 43 15.86 -5.42 -14.25
CA PRO A 43 15.54 -4.49 -15.34
C PRO A 43 14.05 -4.21 -15.54
N GLN A 44 13.16 -4.90 -14.83
CA GLN A 44 11.72 -4.64 -14.81
C GLN A 44 11.29 -3.90 -13.54
N ALA A 45 12.21 -3.48 -12.69
CA ALA A 45 11.92 -2.75 -11.46
C ALA A 45 11.14 -1.47 -11.74
N ILE A 46 10.15 -1.19 -10.89
CA ILE A 46 9.40 0.05 -10.90
C ILE A 46 9.49 0.63 -9.50
N ALA A 47 10.24 1.71 -9.35
CA ALA A 47 10.33 2.47 -8.13
C ALA A 47 9.01 3.20 -7.86
N VAL A 48 8.64 3.27 -6.57
CA VAL A 48 7.40 3.86 -6.10
C VAL A 48 7.74 5.03 -5.20
N TYR A 49 7.24 6.21 -5.54
CA TYR A 49 7.47 7.46 -4.82
C TYR A 49 6.16 8.02 -4.27
N SER A 50 6.23 8.61 -3.07
CA SER A 50 5.12 9.38 -2.52
C SER A 50 4.98 10.73 -3.19
N CYS A 51 3.87 11.43 -2.95
CA CYS A 51 3.65 12.81 -3.40
C CYS A 51 4.66 13.84 -2.84
N ARG A 52 5.53 13.43 -1.90
CA ARG A 52 6.63 14.23 -1.34
C ARG A 52 7.98 13.90 -2.00
N GLU A 53 7.95 13.17 -3.12
CA GLU A 53 9.14 12.76 -3.89
C GLU A 53 10.10 11.85 -3.11
N VAL A 54 9.61 11.19 -2.05
CA VAL A 54 10.38 10.23 -1.27
C VAL A 54 10.04 8.82 -1.74
N GLN A 55 11.06 8.04 -2.09
CA GLN A 55 10.86 6.65 -2.49
C GLN A 55 10.34 5.85 -1.29
N ILE A 56 9.26 5.10 -1.50
CA ILE A 56 8.65 4.22 -0.49
C ILE A 56 8.92 2.74 -0.76
N GLY A 57 9.38 2.40 -1.97
CA GLY A 57 9.81 1.04 -2.30
C GLY A 57 9.74 0.76 -3.78
N TYR A 58 9.44 -0.50 -4.10
CA TYR A 58 9.32 -1.01 -5.47
C TYR A 58 8.03 -1.80 -5.62
N VAL A 59 7.45 -1.77 -6.81
CA VAL A 59 6.39 -2.70 -7.20
C VAL A 59 6.92 -4.13 -7.07
N LYS A 60 6.14 -5.03 -6.45
CA LYS A 60 6.50 -6.45 -6.34
C LYS A 60 6.77 -7.05 -7.73
N ALA A 61 7.90 -7.76 -7.86
CA ALA A 61 8.43 -8.22 -9.16
C ALA A 61 7.43 -9.01 -10.02
N ASP A 62 6.55 -9.80 -9.41
CA ASP A 62 5.51 -10.59 -10.11
C ASP A 62 4.43 -9.72 -10.81
N ARG A 63 4.41 -8.42 -10.53
CA ARG A 63 3.53 -7.43 -11.16
C ARG A 63 4.30 -6.36 -11.94
N ALA A 64 5.59 -6.16 -11.65
CA ALA A 64 6.39 -5.09 -12.22
C ALA A 64 6.43 -5.12 -13.76
N ALA A 65 6.75 -6.25 -14.37
CA ALA A 65 6.81 -6.37 -15.84
C ALA A 65 5.47 -5.99 -16.54
N ARG A 66 4.33 -6.44 -15.99
CA ARG A 66 3.02 -6.12 -16.55
C ARG A 66 2.68 -4.63 -16.41
N ILE A 67 2.96 -4.05 -15.24
CA ILE A 67 2.70 -2.63 -15.00
C ILE A 67 3.63 -1.77 -15.86
N GLY A 68 4.89 -2.17 -16.04
CA GLY A 68 5.85 -1.48 -16.90
C GLY A 68 5.39 -1.44 -18.36
N ALA A 69 4.89 -2.55 -18.89
CA ALA A 69 4.31 -2.58 -20.24
C ALA A 69 3.10 -1.63 -20.40
N LEU A 70 2.28 -1.49 -19.35
CA LEU A 70 1.12 -0.58 -19.36
C LEU A 70 1.55 0.88 -19.25
N LEU A 71 2.55 1.21 -18.41
CA LEU A 71 3.11 2.56 -18.31
C LEU A 71 3.62 3.09 -19.65
N GLY A 72 4.14 2.22 -20.52
CA GLY A 72 4.62 2.60 -21.86
C GLY A 72 3.52 2.75 -22.92
N THR A 73 2.28 2.33 -22.63
CA THR A 73 1.21 2.23 -23.65
C THR A 73 -0.07 2.98 -23.29
N THR A 74 -0.34 3.24 -22.01
CA THR A 74 -1.55 3.89 -21.52
C THR A 74 -1.25 4.84 -20.37
N GLU A 75 -2.19 5.72 -20.05
CA GLU A 75 -2.11 6.56 -18.86
C GLU A 75 -2.37 5.71 -17.62
N VAL A 76 -1.43 5.76 -16.67
CA VAL A 76 -1.50 5.03 -15.41
C VAL A 76 -1.54 6.03 -14.27
N ARG A 77 -2.51 5.88 -13.37
CA ARG A 77 -2.64 6.69 -12.16
C ARG A 77 -2.59 5.80 -10.93
N ALA A 78 -1.82 6.19 -9.92
CA ALA A 78 -1.70 5.44 -8.69
C ALA A 78 -1.94 6.34 -7.47
N VAL A 79 -2.57 5.76 -6.45
CA VAL A 79 -2.73 6.38 -5.13
C VAL A 79 -2.33 5.40 -4.03
N PHE A 80 -1.87 5.95 -2.92
CA PHE A 80 -1.58 5.20 -1.71
C PHE A 80 -2.87 4.58 -1.18
N GLN A 81 -2.86 3.29 -0.89
CA GLN A 81 -4.04 2.60 -0.33
C GLN A 81 -3.89 2.45 1.18
N ARG A 82 -2.80 1.83 1.66
CA ARG A 82 -2.51 1.65 3.08
C ARG A 82 -1.07 1.20 3.32
N ALA A 83 -0.58 1.40 4.53
CA ALA A 83 0.64 0.74 5.00
C ALA A 83 0.42 -0.77 5.21
N ALA A 84 1.50 -1.55 5.15
CA ALA A 84 1.51 -2.99 5.41
C ALA A 84 2.83 -3.41 6.08
N GLN A 85 2.88 -4.61 6.67
CA GLN A 85 4.11 -5.09 7.30
C GLN A 85 5.27 -5.23 6.31
N PHE A 86 5.01 -5.66 5.08
CA PHE A 86 6.03 -5.81 4.03
C PHE A 86 6.38 -4.49 3.33
N GLY A 87 5.60 -3.43 3.54
CA GLY A 87 5.75 -2.14 2.88
C GLY A 87 4.43 -1.42 2.77
N ALA A 88 3.83 -1.37 1.58
CA ALA A 88 2.56 -0.69 1.38
C ALA A 88 1.69 -1.37 0.30
N TRP A 89 0.41 -1.04 0.30
CA TRP A 89 -0.48 -1.27 -0.83
C TRP A 89 -0.73 0.05 -1.54
N ILE A 90 -0.75 0.00 -2.87
CA ILE A 90 -1.17 1.11 -3.73
C ILE A 90 -2.32 0.66 -4.63
N ARG A 91 -3.17 1.61 -5.01
CA ARG A 91 -4.26 1.40 -5.96
C ARG A 91 -3.91 2.05 -7.29
N VAL A 92 -3.83 1.22 -8.33
CA VAL A 92 -3.50 1.63 -9.70
C VAL A 92 -4.74 1.57 -10.58
N ALA A 93 -4.95 2.59 -11.41
CA ALA A 93 -5.92 2.65 -12.48
C ALA A 93 -5.20 2.87 -13.83
N PHE A 94 -5.86 2.50 -14.92
CA PHE A 94 -5.33 2.51 -16.27
C PHE A 94 -6.28 3.28 -17.18
N ASP A 95 -5.86 3.58 -18.41
CA ASP A 95 -6.71 4.19 -19.44
C ASP A 95 -7.29 5.55 -19.05
N GLY A 96 -6.57 6.29 -18.19
CA GLY A 96 -6.97 7.61 -17.70
C GLY A 96 -8.00 7.60 -16.56
N ASP A 97 -8.44 6.41 -16.12
CA ASP A 97 -9.38 6.29 -15.01
C ASP A 97 -8.78 6.79 -13.68
N ALA A 98 -9.65 7.31 -12.81
CA ALA A 98 -9.27 7.66 -11.45
C ALA A 98 -9.21 6.40 -10.57
N PRO A 99 -8.12 6.19 -9.81
CA PRO A 99 -8.04 5.09 -8.87
C PRO A 99 -9.01 5.31 -7.71
N VAL A 100 -10.02 4.43 -7.61
CA VAL A 100 -11.01 4.46 -6.52
C VAL A 100 -10.56 3.56 -5.38
N LEU A 101 -10.63 4.11 -4.16
CA LEU A 101 -10.48 3.40 -2.90
C LEU A 101 -11.86 3.18 -2.27
N THR A 102 -12.07 1.99 -1.71
CA THR A 102 -13.27 1.67 -0.93
C THR A 102 -12.85 1.39 0.52
N ASP A 103 -13.75 1.58 1.49
CA ASP A 103 -13.43 1.32 2.92
C ASP A 103 -12.89 -0.10 3.14
N ALA A 104 -13.50 -1.10 2.48
CA ALA A 104 -13.06 -2.49 2.50
C ALA A 104 -11.60 -2.71 2.05
N MET A 105 -11.03 -1.79 1.27
CA MET A 105 -9.63 -1.81 0.80
C MET A 105 -8.68 -1.12 1.78
N LEU A 106 -9.19 -0.21 2.59
CA LEU A 106 -8.44 0.49 3.63
C LEU A 106 -8.27 -0.39 4.88
N ASP A 107 -9.23 -1.29 5.12
CA ASP A 107 -9.14 -2.25 6.21
C ASP A 107 -7.90 -3.14 6.11
N ASP A 108 -7.16 -3.22 7.21
CA ASP A 108 -5.92 -3.99 7.34
C ASP A 108 -6.20 -5.49 7.50
N ARG A 109 -6.78 -6.09 6.46
CA ARG A 109 -6.94 -7.55 6.36
C ARG A 109 -5.64 -8.23 5.90
N ASP A 110 -4.52 -7.90 6.55
CA ASP A 110 -3.40 -8.84 6.59
C ASP A 110 -3.83 -10.01 7.50
N GLU A 111 -4.66 -10.92 6.97
CA GLU A 111 -4.98 -12.21 7.59
C GLU A 111 -3.75 -13.13 7.55
N GLY A 112 -2.72 -12.74 8.31
CA GLY A 112 -1.48 -13.48 8.54
C GLY A 112 -1.10 -13.56 10.03
N ALA A 113 -1.77 -12.82 10.92
CA ALA A 113 -1.62 -12.97 12.37
C ALA A 113 -2.88 -13.63 12.94
N LYS A 114 -2.79 -14.91 13.30
CA LYS A 114 -3.84 -15.55 14.10
C LYS A 114 -4.07 -14.75 15.39
N GLY A 115 -5.32 -14.36 15.62
CA GLY A 115 -5.84 -14.07 16.95
C GLY A 115 -5.87 -12.60 17.35
N HIS A 116 -6.92 -11.89 16.94
CA HIS A 116 -7.98 -11.55 17.88
C HIS A 116 -9.24 -11.26 17.08
N GLN A 117 -10.26 -12.08 17.32
CA GLN A 117 -11.62 -11.78 16.92
C GLN A 117 -11.95 -10.37 17.41
N SER A 118 -12.38 -9.51 16.50
CA SER A 118 -13.14 -8.33 16.86
C SER A 118 -14.43 -8.81 17.54
N LEU A 119 -14.38 -9.00 18.85
CA LEU A 119 -15.57 -9.06 19.70
C LEU A 119 -16.12 -7.64 19.80
N ALA A 120 -16.68 -7.15 18.71
CA ALA A 120 -17.74 -6.16 18.85
C ALA A 120 -18.92 -6.92 19.47
N SER A 121 -19.28 -6.51 20.69
CA SER A 121 -20.57 -6.75 21.34
C SER A 121 -20.79 -8.11 22.05
N ASP A 122 -20.15 -8.32 23.20
CA ASP A 122 -20.68 -9.19 24.29
C ASP A 122 -20.57 -8.51 25.67
N PHE A 123 -20.75 -7.18 25.75
CA PHE A 123 -20.98 -6.51 27.02
C PHE A 123 -22.47 -6.58 27.35
N TYR A 124 -22.88 -7.60 28.10
CA TYR A 124 -24.20 -7.65 28.74
C TYR A 124 -24.08 -7.02 30.14
N PRO A 125 -24.73 -5.88 30.43
CA PRO A 125 -24.81 -5.38 31.79
C PRO A 125 -25.61 -6.39 32.64
N ASP A 126 -25.09 -6.73 33.82
CA ASP A 126 -25.76 -7.67 34.73
C ASP A 126 -27.16 -7.17 35.13
N GLU A 127 -28.12 -8.09 35.24
CA GLU A 127 -29.46 -7.82 35.75
C GLU A 127 -29.39 -7.35 37.22
N ILE A 128 -29.93 -6.15 37.47
CA ILE A 128 -30.12 -5.62 38.81
C ILE A 128 -31.41 -6.23 39.37
N TRP A 129 -31.29 -7.15 40.32
CA TRP A 129 -32.44 -7.68 41.04
C TRP A 129 -32.94 -6.65 42.05
N PRO A 130 -34.26 -6.35 42.11
CA PRO A 130 -34.81 -5.54 43.20
C PRO A 130 -34.75 -6.35 44.50
N ASP A 131 -34.02 -5.84 45.48
CA ASP A 131 -34.12 -6.29 46.87
C ASP A 131 -35.48 -5.83 47.42
N ASP A 132 -36.39 -6.79 47.65
CA ASP A 132 -37.60 -6.61 48.49
C ASP A 132 -37.32 -7.22 49.87
#